data_AF-A0A1J5JAU8-F1
#
_entry.id   AF-A0A1J5JAU8-F1
#
_cell.length_a   1.000
_cell.length_b   1.000
_cell.length_c   1.000
_cell.angle_alpha   90.00
_cell.angle_beta   90.00
_cell.angle_gamma   90.00
#
_symmetry.space_group_name_H-M   'P 1'
#
loop_
_entity.id
_entity.type
_entity.pdbx_description
1 polymer ?
#
loop_
_entity_poly.entity_id
_entity_poly.type
_entity_poly.pdbx_seq_one_letter_code
_entity_poly.pdbx_strand_id
1 'polypeptide(L)'
;MYLITAKYFNDAERKRIEYIIKLWEDKVNIIKPPGITFLVDGKPDEIVNELASKISEKNIDVFKLDELSLNLEKGRKKTEMSFDVDVNAVEKFVGFVMAKRKGVLKRESKKPRIKEYSVYTNKGGGDVVVKFSSGEDGKGTTKETKLLIVIEAFEPALSYLYRIITEDFEYFKEGV
;
A
#
# COMPACT_ATOMS: atom_id res chain seq x y z
N MET A 1 -0.50 -21.43 17.29
CA MET A 1 0.55 -20.38 17.20
C MET A 1 0.83 -20.14 15.73
N TYR A 2 1.12 -18.92 15.30
CA TYR A 2 1.39 -18.59 13.89
C TYR A 2 2.78 -17.99 13.76
N LEU A 3 3.52 -18.38 12.72
CA LEU A 3 4.76 -17.70 12.33
C LEU A 3 4.42 -16.60 11.32
N ILE A 4 4.70 -15.34 11.68
CA ILE A 4 4.53 -14.20 10.78
C ILE A 4 5.91 -13.68 10.39
N THR A 5 6.20 -13.68 9.09
CA THR A 5 7.41 -13.05 8.55
C THR A 5 7.03 -11.77 7.80
N ALA A 6 7.58 -10.64 8.23
CA ALA A 6 7.35 -9.35 7.60
C ALA A 6 8.64 -8.87 6.95
N LYS A 7 8.70 -8.95 5.62
CA LYS A 7 9.84 -8.45 4.83
C LYS A 7 9.80 -6.92 4.79
N TYR A 8 10.97 -6.29 4.78
CA TYR A 8 11.13 -4.85 4.65
C TYR A 8 12.25 -4.53 3.67
N PHE A 9 12.14 -3.42 2.94
CA PHE A 9 13.13 -2.98 1.97
C PHE A 9 14.05 -1.88 2.52
N ASN A 10 13.64 -1.21 3.60
CA ASN A 10 14.41 -0.12 4.21
C ASN A 10 14.18 -0.02 5.72
N ASP A 11 15.03 0.75 6.39
CA ASP A 11 14.98 0.92 7.86
C ASP A 11 13.68 1.58 8.35
N ALA A 12 13.06 2.44 7.54
CA ALA A 12 11.80 3.07 7.90
C ALA A 12 10.65 2.04 7.96
N GLU A 13 10.62 1.08 7.04
CA GLU A 13 9.67 -0.04 7.07
C GLU A 13 9.94 -0.97 8.25
N ARG A 14 11.21 -1.32 8.51
CA ARG A 14 11.60 -2.11 9.68
C ARG A 14 11.08 -1.51 10.98
N LYS A 15 11.34 -0.21 11.21
CA LYS A 15 10.87 0.51 12.40
C LYS A 15 9.35 0.53 12.55
N ARG A 16 8.60 0.59 11.44
CA ARG A 16 7.13 0.49 11.47
C ARG A 16 6.65 -0.90 11.86
N ILE A 17 7.29 -1.96 11.35
CA ILE A 17 6.99 -3.34 11.74
C ILE A 17 7.25 -3.53 13.24
N GLU A 18 8.41 -3.08 13.72
CA GLU A 18 8.77 -3.16 15.16
C GLU A 18 7.78 -2.39 16.04
N TYR A 19 7.35 -1.19 15.60
CA TYR A 19 6.34 -0.41 16.30
C TYR A 19 4.99 -1.15 16.37
N ILE A 20 4.54 -1.76 15.27
CA ILE A 20 3.30 -2.53 15.25
C ILE A 20 3.40 -3.70 16.24
N ILE A 21 4.51 -4.46 16.22
CA ILE A 21 4.72 -5.56 17.16
C ILE A 21 4.58 -5.06 18.61
N LYS A 22 5.24 -3.96 18.96
CA LYS A 22 5.19 -3.37 20.30
C LYS A 22 3.77 -2.96 20.74
N LEU A 23 2.92 -2.49 19.81
CA LEU A 23 1.52 -2.17 20.13
C LEU A 23 0.66 -3.40 20.47
N TRP A 24 1.10 -4.58 20.05
CA TRP A 24 0.38 -5.84 20.21
C TRP A 24 1.01 -6.76 21.26
N GLU A 25 2.26 -6.53 21.68
CA GLU A 25 2.96 -7.31 22.72
C GLU A 25 2.14 -7.43 24.03
N ASP A 26 1.40 -6.37 24.40
CA ASP A 26 0.54 -6.39 25.60
C ASP A 26 -0.84 -7.05 25.38
N LYS A 27 -1.22 -7.33 24.12
CA LYS A 27 -2.56 -7.81 23.75
C LYS A 27 -2.58 -9.29 23.37
N VAL A 28 -1.47 -9.77 22.81
CA VAL A 28 -1.29 -11.16 22.37
C VAL A 28 0.12 -11.59 22.73
N ASN A 29 0.29 -12.88 23.05
CA ASN A 29 1.61 -13.42 23.35
C ASN A 29 2.46 -13.49 22.07
N ILE A 30 3.32 -12.49 21.86
CA ILE A 30 4.27 -12.45 20.74
C ILE A 30 5.60 -13.00 21.22
N ILE A 31 5.98 -14.15 20.67
CA ILE A 31 7.28 -14.79 20.93
C ILE A 31 8.12 -14.69 19.66
N LYS A 32 9.32 -14.11 19.77
CA LYS A 32 10.35 -14.21 18.73
C LYS A 32 11.16 -15.48 19.02
N PRO A 33 11.17 -16.48 18.12
CA PRO A 33 11.94 -17.70 18.34
C PRO A 33 13.41 -17.37 18.65
N PRO A 34 13.94 -17.80 19.81
CA PRO A 34 15.34 -17.58 20.14
C PRO A 34 16.25 -18.51 19.33
N GLY A 35 17.52 -18.14 19.18
CA GLY A 35 18.53 -18.97 18.50
C GLY A 35 18.50 -18.88 16.97
N ILE A 36 18.96 -19.93 16.30
CA ILE A 36 19.05 -20.01 14.83
C ILE A 36 17.75 -20.63 14.31
N THR A 37 17.00 -19.87 13.51
CA THR A 37 15.75 -20.33 12.88
C THR A 37 15.96 -20.50 11.38
N PHE A 38 15.54 -21.64 10.83
CA PHE A 38 15.57 -21.93 9.40
C PHE A 38 14.37 -22.80 8.99
N LEU A 39 14.04 -22.81 7.70
CA LEU A 39 13.00 -23.64 7.12
C LEU A 39 13.64 -24.80 6.36
N VAL A 40 13.06 -25.99 6.49
CA VAL A 40 13.46 -27.19 5.76
C VAL A 40 12.29 -27.60 4.87
N ASP A 41 12.56 -27.79 3.58
CA ASP A 41 11.61 -28.43 2.69
C ASP A 41 11.80 -29.94 2.75
N GLY A 42 10.73 -30.70 3.02
CA GLY A 42 10.78 -32.14 3.24
C GLY A 42 10.87 -32.57 4.71
N LYS A 43 11.46 -33.74 4.94
CA LYS A 43 11.54 -34.39 6.27
C LYS A 43 12.73 -33.86 7.08
N PRO A 44 12.54 -33.41 8.34
CA PRO A 44 13.61 -32.81 9.13
C PRO A 44 14.46 -33.83 9.91
N ASP A 45 14.16 -35.14 9.83
CA ASP A 45 14.73 -36.17 10.71
C ASP A 45 16.26 -36.21 10.70
N GLU A 46 16.90 -36.17 9.52
CA GLU A 46 18.35 -36.25 9.37
C GLU A 46 19.06 -35.06 10.02
N ILE A 47 18.59 -33.84 9.74
CA ILE A 47 19.20 -32.62 10.29
C ILE A 47 18.94 -32.49 11.80
N VAL A 48 17.77 -32.92 12.29
CA VAL A 48 17.46 -32.91 13.74
C VAL A 48 18.35 -33.92 14.47
N ASN A 49 18.55 -35.12 13.92
CA ASN A 49 19.45 -36.12 14.50
C ASN A 49 20.90 -35.60 14.53
N GLU A 50 21.36 -34.96 13.46
CA GLU A 50 22.70 -34.36 13.43
C GLU A 50 22.84 -33.26 14.49
N LEU A 51 21.85 -32.38 14.63
CA LEU A 51 21.84 -31.35 15.69
C LEU A 51 21.85 -31.96 17.09
N ALA A 52 20.98 -32.94 17.37
CA ALA A 52 20.90 -33.62 18.67
C ALA A 52 22.20 -34.37 19.03
N SER A 53 23.03 -34.73 18.04
CA SER A 53 24.35 -35.30 18.29
C SER A 53 25.39 -34.28 18.79
N LYS A 54 25.14 -32.98 18.60
CA LYS A 54 26.06 -31.88 18.92
C LYS A 54 25.57 -31.01 20.07
N ILE A 55 24.26 -30.91 20.27
CA ILE A 55 23.62 -30.07 21.30
C ILE A 55 22.51 -30.84 22.01
N SER A 56 22.06 -30.34 23.15
CA SER A 56 20.94 -30.95 23.87
C SER A 56 19.66 -30.91 23.03
N GLU A 57 18.95 -32.03 22.94
CA GLU A 57 17.62 -32.15 22.33
C GLU A 57 16.61 -31.15 22.91
N LYS A 58 16.74 -30.80 24.20
CA LYS A 58 15.89 -29.80 24.88
C LYS A 58 16.02 -28.39 24.30
N ASN A 59 17.06 -28.14 23.51
CA ASN A 59 17.32 -26.86 22.85
C ASN A 59 16.90 -26.89 21.36
N ILE A 60 16.22 -27.95 20.91
CA ILE A 60 15.77 -28.13 19.52
C ILE A 60 14.25 -28.14 19.50
N ASP A 61 13.66 -27.06 18.98
CA ASP A 61 12.23 -27.00 18.73
C ASP A 61 11.95 -27.24 17.24
N VAL A 62 11.08 -28.22 16.93
CA VAL A 62 10.66 -28.53 15.56
C VAL A 62 9.19 -28.18 15.40
N PHE A 63 8.90 -27.25 14.50
CA PHE A 63 7.54 -26.84 14.18
C PHE A 63 7.17 -27.26 12.76
N LYS A 64 6.01 -27.89 12.60
CA LYS A 64 5.39 -28.06 11.30
C LYS A 64 4.54 -26.82 11.00
N LEU A 65 4.75 -26.22 9.83
CA LEU A 65 4.04 -25.03 9.39
C LEU A 65 3.16 -25.37 8.19
N ASP A 66 1.93 -24.88 8.21
CA ASP A 66 1.04 -24.86 7.05
C ASP A 66 0.87 -23.41 6.61
N GLU A 67 0.92 -23.15 5.30
CA GLU A 67 0.73 -21.81 4.76
C GLU A 67 -0.71 -21.35 5.00
N LEU A 68 -0.86 -20.24 5.71
CA LEU A 68 -2.15 -19.60 5.92
C LEU A 68 -2.33 -18.46 4.92
N SER A 69 -3.27 -18.63 3.99
CA SER A 69 -3.70 -17.54 3.13
C SER A 69 -4.69 -16.64 3.87
N LEU A 70 -4.30 -15.39 4.11
CA LEU A 70 -5.19 -14.37 4.67
C LEU A 70 -5.78 -13.54 3.52
N ASN A 71 -7.11 -13.49 3.45
CA ASN A 71 -7.82 -12.60 2.53
C ASN A 71 -7.82 -11.17 3.10
N LEU A 72 -6.69 -10.47 2.96
CA LEU A 72 -6.55 -9.07 3.31
C LEU A 72 -7.02 -8.21 2.14
N GLU A 73 -8.20 -7.60 2.27
CA GLU A 73 -8.74 -6.71 1.25
C GLU A 73 -8.41 -5.25 1.54
N LYS A 74 -7.80 -4.57 0.56
CA LYS A 74 -7.70 -3.11 0.58
C LYS A 74 -9.11 -2.54 0.45
N GLY A 75 -9.41 -1.50 1.22
CA GLY A 75 -10.59 -0.70 0.94
C GLY A 75 -10.38 0.15 -0.30
N ARG A 76 -11.48 0.61 -0.90
CA ARG A 76 -11.48 1.46 -2.09
C ARG A 76 -12.38 2.67 -1.87
N LYS A 77 -11.86 3.87 -2.18
CA LYS A 77 -12.65 5.11 -2.23
C LYS A 77 -12.57 5.74 -3.61
N LYS A 78 -13.68 6.31 -4.06
CA LYS A 78 -13.85 6.92 -5.37
C LYS A 78 -14.35 8.35 -5.18
N THR A 79 -13.80 9.31 -5.90
CA THR A 79 -14.39 10.63 -6.06
C THR A 79 -14.33 11.04 -7.53
N GLU A 80 -15.32 11.80 -7.96
CA GLU A 80 -15.48 12.27 -9.33
C GLU A 80 -15.74 13.78 -9.31
N MET A 81 -15.03 14.51 -10.16
CA MET A 81 -15.04 15.96 -10.18
C MET A 81 -15.04 16.48 -11.62
N SER A 82 -15.80 17.54 -11.86
CA SER A 82 -15.79 18.31 -13.11
C SER A 82 -15.06 19.63 -12.91
N PHE A 83 -14.30 20.03 -13.92
CA PHE A 83 -13.59 21.31 -13.99
C PHE A 83 -13.85 21.99 -15.33
N ASP A 84 -14.09 23.30 -15.31
CA ASP A 84 -14.34 24.13 -16.50
C ASP A 84 -13.04 24.57 -17.19
N VAL A 85 -12.05 23.68 -17.21
CA VAL A 85 -10.72 23.90 -17.82
C VAL A 85 -10.29 22.68 -18.62
N ASP A 86 -9.36 22.90 -19.56
CA ASP A 86 -8.90 21.84 -20.44
C ASP A 86 -8.17 20.72 -19.69
N VAL A 87 -8.22 19.52 -20.27
CA VAL A 87 -7.68 18.30 -19.66
C VAL A 87 -6.20 18.39 -19.30
N ASN A 88 -5.40 19.19 -20.03
CA ASN A 88 -3.97 19.31 -19.73
C ASN A 88 -3.74 20.17 -18.48
N ALA A 89 -4.61 21.15 -18.20
CA ALA A 89 -4.55 21.92 -16.95
C ALA A 89 -4.84 21.03 -15.74
N VAL A 90 -5.92 20.24 -15.80
CA VAL A 90 -6.27 19.27 -14.74
C VAL A 90 -5.17 18.23 -14.57
N GLU A 91 -4.60 17.71 -15.67
CA GLU A 91 -3.52 16.74 -15.63
C GLU A 91 -2.22 17.29 -15.02
N LYS A 92 -1.87 18.55 -15.32
CA LYS A 92 -0.75 19.23 -14.66
C LYS A 92 -0.99 19.36 -13.16
N PHE A 93 -2.21 19.74 -12.77
CA PHE A 93 -2.55 19.86 -11.35
C PHE A 93 -2.50 18.51 -10.63
N VAL A 94 -3.01 17.43 -11.25
CA VAL A 94 -2.82 16.05 -10.75
C VAL A 94 -1.33 15.75 -10.54
N GLY A 95 -0.48 16.07 -11.51
CA GLY A 95 0.97 15.90 -11.38
C GLY A 95 1.55 16.66 -10.19
N PHE A 96 1.12 17.90 -9.97
CA PHE A 96 1.51 18.71 -8.82
C PHE A 96 1.06 18.09 -7.50
N VAL A 97 -0.20 17.68 -7.37
CA VAL A 97 -0.73 17.03 -6.16
C VAL A 97 0.08 15.77 -5.85
N MET A 98 0.33 14.91 -6.84
CA MET A 98 1.10 13.68 -6.62
C MET A 98 2.55 13.99 -6.23
N ALA A 99 3.20 14.97 -6.86
CA ALA A 99 4.55 15.40 -6.51
C ALA A 99 4.63 15.94 -5.07
N LYS A 100 3.67 16.79 -4.65
CA LYS A 100 3.52 17.29 -3.27
C LYS A 100 3.44 16.13 -2.25
N ARG A 101 2.87 14.99 -2.65
CA ARG A 101 2.76 13.78 -1.81
C ARG A 101 3.88 12.77 -2.01
N LYS A 102 4.94 13.11 -2.75
CA LYS A 102 6.03 12.19 -3.13
C LYS A 102 5.51 10.92 -3.80
N GLY A 103 4.42 11.04 -4.57
CA GLY A 103 3.82 9.94 -5.30
C GLY A 103 4.74 9.47 -6.43
N VAL A 104 4.91 8.16 -6.56
CA VAL A 104 5.69 7.52 -7.61
C VAL A 104 4.74 7.08 -8.72
N LEU A 105 4.92 7.62 -9.93
CA LEU A 105 4.16 7.18 -11.10
C LEU A 105 4.54 5.72 -11.42
N LYS A 106 3.56 4.82 -11.36
CA LYS A 106 3.71 3.40 -11.68
C LYS A 106 3.40 3.12 -13.14
N ARG A 107 2.30 3.70 -13.63
CA ARG A 107 1.76 3.44 -14.98
C ARG A 107 1.08 4.68 -15.52
N GLU A 108 1.14 4.85 -16.84
CA GLU A 108 0.43 5.89 -17.57
C GLU A 108 -0.08 5.31 -18.89
N SER A 109 -1.31 5.68 -19.26
CA SER A 109 -1.87 5.47 -20.59
C SER A 109 -2.39 6.79 -21.13
N LYS A 110 -2.19 7.03 -22.42
CA LYS A 110 -2.69 8.24 -23.11
C LYS A 110 -4.10 8.04 -23.68
N LYS A 111 -4.51 6.79 -23.94
CA LYS A 111 -5.82 6.42 -24.52
C LYS A 111 -6.28 5.07 -23.93
N PRO A 112 -7.23 5.05 -22.98
CA PRO A 112 -7.78 6.18 -22.24
C PRO A 112 -6.71 6.90 -21.40
N ARG A 113 -6.90 8.20 -21.11
CA ARG A 113 -5.95 8.99 -20.34
C ARG A 113 -6.05 8.60 -18.85
N ILE A 114 -5.09 7.80 -18.39
CA ILE A 114 -5.07 7.21 -17.04
C ILE A 114 -3.66 7.31 -16.49
N LYS A 115 -3.53 7.64 -15.20
CA LYS A 115 -2.27 7.52 -14.47
C LYS A 115 -2.50 6.77 -13.16
N GLU A 116 -1.50 5.99 -12.77
CA GLU A 116 -1.48 5.25 -11.53
C GLU A 116 -0.23 5.63 -10.73
N TYR A 117 -0.45 6.04 -9.50
CA TYR A 117 0.60 6.46 -8.57
C TYR A 117 0.60 5.58 -7.33
N SER A 118 1.78 5.33 -6.78
CA SER A 118 1.91 4.83 -5.41
C SER A 118 2.30 5.96 -4.47
N VAL A 119 1.55 6.11 -3.38
CA VAL A 119 1.76 7.16 -2.39
C VAL A 119 1.95 6.53 -1.02
N TYR A 120 3.08 6.84 -0.37
CA TYR A 120 3.39 6.38 0.98
C TYR A 120 3.42 7.53 1.97
N THR A 121 2.73 7.35 3.08
CA THR A 121 2.63 8.30 4.18
C THR A 121 3.03 7.64 5.50
N ASN A 122 3.09 8.43 6.57
CA ASN A 122 3.22 7.90 7.92
C ASN A 122 1.98 7.10 8.38
N LYS A 123 0.84 7.22 7.70
CA LYS A 123 -0.39 6.45 7.97
C LYS A 123 -0.50 5.16 7.15
N GLY A 124 0.51 4.87 6.31
CA GLY A 124 0.54 3.72 5.40
C GLY A 124 0.63 4.15 3.93
N GLY A 125 0.57 3.17 3.03
CA GLY A 125 0.68 3.38 1.58
C GLY A 125 -0.57 2.96 0.82
N GLY A 126 -0.76 3.52 -0.36
CA GLY A 126 -1.91 3.25 -1.23
C GLY A 126 -1.63 3.56 -2.69
N ASP A 127 -2.46 2.98 -3.55
CA ASP A 127 -2.45 3.21 -4.98
C ASP A 127 -3.53 4.24 -5.34
N VAL A 128 -3.16 5.22 -6.15
CA VAL A 128 -4.05 6.30 -6.61
C VAL A 128 -4.14 6.23 -8.13
N VAL A 129 -5.30 5.88 -8.64
CA VAL A 129 -5.61 5.87 -10.07
C VAL A 129 -6.43 7.10 -10.41
N VAL A 130 -5.97 7.86 -11.38
CA VAL A 130 -6.65 9.03 -11.93
C VAL A 130 -7.01 8.77 -13.38
N LYS A 131 -8.27 9.01 -13.74
CA LYS A 131 -8.76 8.90 -15.12
C LYS A 131 -9.34 10.22 -15.56
N PHE A 132 -8.99 10.63 -16.77
CA PHE A 132 -9.47 11.88 -17.36
C PHE A 132 -10.42 11.56 -18.51
N SER A 133 -11.51 12.30 -18.58
CA SER A 133 -12.44 12.34 -19.71
C SER A 133 -12.75 13.78 -20.06
N SER A 134 -12.75 14.12 -21.35
CA SER A 134 -13.16 15.42 -21.84
C SER A 134 -14.58 15.31 -22.36
N GLY A 135 -15.44 16.31 -22.08
CA GLY A 135 -16.73 16.43 -22.75
C GLY A 135 -16.52 16.70 -24.25
N GLU A 136 -17.12 15.90 -25.13
CA GLU A 136 -17.25 16.25 -26.53
C GLU A 136 -18.47 17.15 -26.70
N ASP A 137 -18.28 18.47 -26.82
CA ASP A 137 -19.33 19.35 -27.31
C ASP A 137 -19.08 19.68 -28.79
N GLY A 138 -19.83 18.97 -29.64
CA GLY A 138 -20.07 19.36 -31.01
C GLY A 138 -20.74 20.73 -31.04
N LYS A 139 -19.92 21.77 -31.23
CA LYS A 139 -20.25 23.21 -31.31
C LYS A 139 -20.24 23.96 -29.96
N GLY A 140 -19.06 24.47 -29.60
CA GLY A 140 -18.95 25.74 -28.90
C GLY A 140 -18.61 25.70 -27.41
N THR A 141 -17.30 25.82 -27.11
CA THR A 141 -16.75 26.65 -26.03
C THR A 141 -16.93 26.29 -24.54
N THR A 142 -17.13 25.03 -24.17
CA THR A 142 -16.83 24.59 -22.79
C THR A 142 -15.96 23.34 -22.79
N LYS A 143 -14.67 23.51 -22.47
CA LYS A 143 -13.72 22.38 -22.31
C LYS A 143 -13.91 21.79 -20.91
N GLU A 144 -15.06 21.19 -20.63
CA GLU A 144 -15.29 20.52 -19.34
C GLU A 144 -14.41 19.26 -19.27
N THR A 145 -13.62 19.16 -18.21
CA THR A 145 -12.83 17.96 -17.89
C THR A 145 -13.41 17.26 -16.68
N LYS A 146 -13.76 15.99 -16.85
CA LYS A 146 -14.13 15.08 -15.77
C LYS A 146 -12.92 14.29 -15.31
N LEU A 147 -12.65 14.35 -14.01
CA LEU A 147 -11.59 13.64 -13.32
C LEU A 147 -12.20 12.61 -12.39
N LEU A 148 -11.81 11.36 -12.56
CA LEU A 148 -12.11 10.28 -11.66
C LEU A 148 -10.85 9.92 -10.86
N ILE A 149 -10.91 10.04 -9.54
CA ILE A 149 -9.86 9.60 -8.63
C ILE A 149 -10.34 8.35 -7.88
N VAL A 150 -9.54 7.30 -7.93
CA VAL A 150 -9.76 6.04 -7.21
C VAL A 150 -8.55 5.78 -6.34
N ILE A 151 -8.78 5.50 -5.06
CA ILE A 151 -7.74 5.22 -4.08
C ILE A 151 -7.99 3.83 -3.49
N GLU A 152 -6.95 3.00 -3.50
CA GLU A 152 -6.97 1.65 -2.92
C GLU A 152 -5.86 1.52 -1.87
N ALA A 153 -6.24 1.28 -0.62
CA ALA A 153 -5.30 1.17 0.50
C ALA A 153 -5.93 0.45 1.69
N PHE A 154 -5.09 0.03 2.64
CA PHE A 154 -5.55 -0.37 3.97
C PHE A 154 -5.81 0.87 4.84
N GLU A 155 -6.72 0.75 5.81
CA GLU A 155 -6.87 1.79 6.83
C GLU A 155 -5.67 1.80 7.78
N PRO A 156 -5.27 2.97 8.32
CA PRO A 156 -5.90 4.30 8.17
C PRO A 156 -5.46 5.07 6.91
N ALA A 157 -4.61 4.49 6.07
CA ALA A 157 -4.05 5.18 4.90
C ALA A 157 -5.15 5.55 3.89
N LEU A 158 -6.12 4.67 3.67
CA LEU A 158 -7.23 4.91 2.74
C LEU A 158 -7.98 6.20 3.05
N SER A 159 -8.47 6.33 4.29
CA SER A 159 -9.22 7.52 4.69
C SER A 159 -8.36 8.78 4.72
N TYR A 160 -7.09 8.66 5.13
CA TYR A 160 -6.16 9.78 5.14
C TYR A 160 -5.87 10.30 3.72
N LEU A 161 -5.50 9.39 2.79
CA LEU A 161 -5.19 9.73 1.40
C LEU A 161 -6.41 10.32 0.70
N TYR A 162 -7.58 9.70 0.87
CA TYR A 162 -8.82 10.20 0.29
C TYR A 162 -9.10 11.63 0.69
N ARG A 163 -9.02 11.95 1.98
CA ARG A 163 -9.26 13.28 2.48
C ARG A 163 -8.29 14.30 1.90
N ILE A 164 -6.98 14.09 2.07
CA ILE A 164 -5.98 15.11 1.68
C ILE A 164 -5.90 15.34 0.17
N ILE A 165 -6.18 14.31 -0.64
CA ILE A 165 -6.19 14.43 -2.10
C ILE A 165 -7.46 15.15 -2.53
N THR A 166 -8.62 14.76 -2.00
CA THR A 166 -9.89 15.42 -2.31
C THR A 166 -9.87 16.90 -1.94
N GLU A 167 -9.37 17.25 -0.75
CA GLU A 167 -9.18 18.63 -0.31
C GLU A 167 -8.33 19.44 -1.32
N ASP A 168 -7.19 18.90 -1.78
CA ASP A 168 -6.34 19.60 -2.76
C ASP A 168 -7.09 19.90 -4.08
N PHE A 169 -7.96 19.00 -4.55
CA PHE A 169 -8.74 19.21 -5.78
C PHE A 169 -9.97 20.10 -5.58
N GLU A 170 -10.58 20.10 -4.40
CA GLU A 170 -11.66 21.04 -4.05
C GLU A 170 -11.14 22.48 -4.08
N TYR A 171 -9.98 22.74 -3.46
CA TYR A 171 -9.34 24.07 -3.54
C TYR A 171 -9.00 24.48 -4.97
N PHE A 172 -8.55 23.55 -5.80
CA PHE A 172 -8.29 23.85 -7.20
C PHE A 172 -9.57 24.22 -7.95
N LYS A 173 -10.68 23.49 -7.69
CA LYS A 173 -11.98 23.75 -8.31
C LYS A 173 -12.53 25.14 -7.95
N GLU A 174 -12.33 25.60 -6.73
CA GLU A 174 -12.76 26.95 -6.31
C GLU A 174 -11.93 28.08 -6.95
N GLY A 175 -10.70 27.78 -7.37
CA GLY A 175 -9.75 28.76 -7.92
C GLY A 175 -9.73 28.85 -9.44
N VAL A 176 -10.51 28.04 -10.17
CA VAL A 176 -10.55 28.01 -11.65
C VAL A 176 -11.94 28.29 -12.20
#